data_AF-A0A7G6TT25-F1
#
_entry.id   AF-A0A7G6TT25-F1
#
_cell.length_a   1.000
_cell.length_b   1.000
_cell.length_c   1.000
_cell.angle_alpha   90.00
_cell.angle_beta   90.00
_cell.angle_gamma   90.00
#
_symmetry.space_group_name_H-M   'P 1'
#
loop_
_entity.id
_entity.type
_entity.pdbx_description
1 polymer ?
#
loop_
_entity_poly.entity_id
_entity_poly.type
_entity_poly.pdbx_seq_one_letter_code
_entity_poly.pdbx_strand_id
1 'polypeptide(L)'
;MANNLETSCSNHFRKRPNKPSSDSKKFCSCFAGTFTSTISLRELDAANGVVTSEIQEQFERAAEFCGRDVAPSVAQAGRAWIMESN
;
A
#
# COMPACT_ATOMS: atom_id res chain seq x y z
N MET A 1 12.37 -0.92 5.53
CA MET A 1 11.68 0.02 4.61
C MET A 1 10.37 -0.56 4.06
N ALA A 2 10.33 -1.77 3.48
CA ALA A 2 9.06 -2.47 3.18
C ALA A 2 8.16 -2.63 4.43
N ASN A 3 8.76 -2.94 5.58
CA ASN A 3 8.07 -3.00 6.87
C ASN A 3 7.35 -1.68 7.25
N ASN A 4 7.82 -0.52 6.78
CA ASN A 4 7.19 0.77 7.11
C ASN A 4 5.92 0.98 6.29
N LEU A 5 5.94 0.60 5.00
CA LEU A 5 4.77 0.61 4.12
C LEU A 5 3.72 -0.40 4.57
N GLU A 6 4.13 -1.64 4.87
CA GLU A 6 3.21 -2.67 5.38
C GLU A 6 2.57 -2.24 6.71
N THR A 7 3.36 -1.67 7.62
CA THR A 7 2.87 -1.16 8.91
C THR A 7 1.92 0.02 8.74
N SER A 8 2.26 0.98 7.87
CA SER A 8 1.42 2.14 7.59
C SER A 8 0.06 1.71 7.01
N CYS A 9 0.08 0.86 5.98
CA CYS A 9 -1.12 0.25 5.41
C CYS A 9 -1.94 -0.49 6.49
N SER A 10 -1.28 -1.35 7.27
CA SER A 10 -1.95 -2.12 8.33
C SER A 10 -2.60 -1.23 9.39
N ASN A 11 -2.01 -0.07 9.68
CA ASN A 11 -2.57 0.91 10.61
C ASN A 11 -3.78 1.64 10.02
N HIS A 12 -3.80 1.92 8.72
CA HIS A 12 -5.00 2.46 8.05
C HIS A 12 -6.20 1.52 8.20
N PHE A 13 -6.01 0.22 8.00
CA PHE A 13 -7.07 -0.78 8.19
C PHE A 13 -7.42 -1.05 9.66
N ARG A 14 -6.67 -0.49 10.60
CA ARG A 14 -6.85 -0.75 12.02
C ARG A 14 -7.97 0.12 12.59
N LYS A 15 -9.20 -0.41 12.58
CA LYS A 15 -10.31 0.16 13.35
C LYS A 15 -10.10 -0.17 14.83
N ARG A 16 -9.51 0.73 15.62
CA ARG A 16 -9.32 0.51 17.07
C ARG A 16 -10.66 0.14 17.74
N PRO A 17 -10.68 -0.84 18.68
CA PRO A 17 -9.56 -1.60 19.25
C PRO A 17 -9.14 -2.84 18.44
N ASN A 18 -9.75 -3.10 17.28
CA ASN A 18 -9.59 -4.33 16.51
C ASN A 18 -8.27 -4.38 15.71
N LYS A 19 -7.75 -5.60 15.53
CA LYS A 19 -6.64 -5.88 14.61
C LYS A 19 -7.14 -5.83 13.16
N PRO A 20 -6.29 -5.47 12.18
CA PRO A 20 -6.64 -5.58 10.77
C PRO A 20 -7.06 -7.02 10.44
N SER A 21 -8.05 -7.15 9.55
CA SER A 21 -8.55 -8.45 9.10
C SER A 21 -7.47 -9.25 8.37
N SER A 22 -7.69 -10.55 8.20
CA SER A 22 -6.75 -11.40 7.45
C SER A 22 -6.52 -10.86 6.03
N ASP A 23 -7.59 -10.40 5.39
CA ASP A 23 -7.56 -9.79 4.07
C ASP A 23 -6.78 -8.47 4.06
N SER A 24 -6.98 -7.60 5.05
CA SER A 24 -6.21 -6.35 5.15
C SER A 24 -4.71 -6.63 5.28
N LYS A 25 -4.32 -7.64 6.06
CA LYS A 25 -2.92 -8.04 6.18
C LYS A 25 -2.37 -8.61 4.88
N LYS A 26 -3.14 -9.49 4.22
CA LYS A 26 -2.78 -10.08 2.92
C LYS A 26 -2.56 -8.97 1.88
N PHE A 27 -3.48 -8.01 1.82
CA PHE A 27 -3.37 -6.83 0.95
C PHE A 27 -2.10 -6.03 1.27
N CYS A 28 -1.90 -5.62 2.52
CA CYS A 28 -0.78 -4.76 2.90
C CYS A 28 0.59 -5.42 2.68
N SER A 29 0.71 -6.72 2.96
CA SER A 29 1.96 -7.45 2.76
C SER A 29 2.27 -7.64 1.27
N CYS A 30 1.26 -8.04 0.47
CA CYS A 30 1.39 -8.09 -0.99
C CYS A 30 1.76 -6.72 -1.57
N PHE A 31 1.08 -5.68 -1.12
CA PHE A 31 1.25 -4.32 -1.62
C PHE A 31 2.67 -3.82 -1.34
N ALA A 32 3.14 -3.94 -0.09
CA ALA A 32 4.50 -3.56 0.28
C ALA A 32 5.56 -4.34 -0.50
N GLY A 33 5.37 -5.65 -0.68
CA GLY A 33 6.27 -6.50 -1.47
C GLY A 33 6.30 -6.13 -2.95
N THR A 34 5.13 -5.92 -3.57
CA THR A 34 5.02 -5.56 -4.99
C THR A 34 5.62 -4.18 -5.25
N PHE A 35 5.25 -3.19 -4.42
CA PHE A 35 5.74 -1.83 -4.58
C PHE A 35 7.26 -1.73 -4.38
N THR A 36 7.82 -2.37 -3.36
CA THR A 36 9.28 -2.34 -3.12
C THR A 36 10.09 -3.24 -4.06
N SER A 37 9.44 -4.12 -4.81
CA SER A 37 10.08 -4.87 -5.91
C SER A 37 10.17 -4.04 -7.19
N THR A 38 9.23 -3.11 -7.39
CA THR A 38 9.16 -2.28 -8.60
C THR A 38 9.89 -0.95 -8.44
N ILE A 39 9.72 -0.28 -7.30
CA ILE A 39 10.41 0.98 -7.00
C ILE A 39 11.43 0.74 -5.90
N SER A 40 12.70 1.00 -6.23
CA SER A 40 13.74 1.00 -5.21
C SER A 40 13.55 2.20 -4.29
N LEU A 41 13.64 1.99 -2.98
CA LEU A 41 13.46 3.05 -1.97
C LEU A 41 14.42 4.23 -2.12
N ARG A 42 15.56 4.04 -2.81
CA ARG A 42 16.46 5.13 -3.23
C ARG A 42 15.80 6.13 -4.17
N GLU A 43 14.86 5.68 -5.01
CA GLU A 43 14.15 6.56 -5.95
C GLU A 43 13.10 7.40 -5.22
N LEU A 44 12.48 6.87 -4.15
CA LEU A 44 11.59 7.63 -3.26
C LEU A 44 12.34 8.67 -2.42
N ASP A 45 13.49 8.30 -1.86
CA ASP A 45 14.39 9.23 -1.16
C ASP A 45 14.95 10.29 -2.12
N ALA A 46 15.34 9.91 -3.34
CA ALA A 46 15.82 10.83 -4.37
C ALA A 46 14.73 11.80 -4.86
N ALA A 47 13.47 11.37 -4.85
CA ALA A 47 12.32 12.23 -5.12
C ALA A 47 12.00 13.20 -3.95
N ASN A 48 12.75 13.14 -2.84
CA ASN A 48 12.63 14.06 -1.71
C ASN A 48 11.21 14.10 -1.11
N GLY A 49 10.51 12.96 -1.13
CA GLY A 49 9.12 12.85 -0.70
C GLY A 49 8.07 13.35 -1.72
N VAL A 50 8.49 13.75 -2.92
CA VAL A 50 7.56 14.08 -4.01
C VAL A 50 7.11 12.78 -4.67
N VAL A 51 5.82 12.46 -4.53
CA VAL A 51 5.20 11.39 -5.30
C VAL A 51 5.04 11.88 -6.73
N THR A 52 5.90 11.38 -7.62
CA THR A 52 5.77 11.63 -9.06
C THR A 52 4.58 10.83 -9.60
N SER A 53 4.07 11.23 -10.76
CA SER A 53 3.02 10.47 -11.47
C SER A 53 3.42 9.02 -11.71
N GLU A 54 4.70 8.76 -11.97
CA GLU A 54 5.24 7.43 -12.19
C GLU A 54 5.18 6.57 -10.90
N ILE A 55 5.50 7.17 -9.76
CA ILE A 55 5.37 6.52 -8.44
C ILE A 55 3.89 6.24 -8.15
N GLN A 56 3.00 7.21 -8.39
CA GLN A 56 1.54 7.06 -8.24
C GLN A 56 1.02 5.90 -9.08
N GLU A 57 1.43 5.78 -10.34
CA GLU A 57 1.03 4.68 -11.21
C GLU A 57 1.48 3.31 -10.67
N GLN A 58 2.68 3.23 -10.09
CA GLN A 58 3.14 1.98 -9.46
C GLN A 58 2.37 1.64 -8.18
N PHE A 59 2.02 2.66 -7.39
CA PHE A 59 1.11 2.50 -6.24
C PHE A 59 -0.24 1.92 -6.68
N GLU A 60 -0.86 2.49 -7.71
CA GLU A 60 -2.15 2.05 -8.24
C GLU A 60 -2.08 0.63 -8.82
N ARG A 61 -1.04 0.31 -9.59
CA ARG A 61 -0.82 -1.04 -10.15
C ARG A 61 -0.62 -2.08 -9.06
N ALA A 62 0.20 -1.79 -8.05
CA ALA A 62 0.41 -2.71 -6.92
C ALA A 62 -0.89 -2.93 -6.13
N ALA A 63 -1.68 -1.88 -5.92
CA ALA A 63 -2.96 -1.97 -5.23
C ALA A 63 -4.01 -2.75 -6.04
N GLU A 64 -4.07 -2.55 -7.35
CA GLU A 64 -4.96 -3.33 -8.22
C GLU A 64 -4.57 -4.81 -8.20
N PHE A 65 -3.28 -5.11 -8.37
CA PHE A 65 -2.77 -6.48 -8.35
C PHE A 65 -3.10 -7.19 -7.03
N CYS A 66 -2.74 -6.57 -5.90
CA CYS A 66 -2.96 -7.12 -4.57
C CYS A 66 -4.43 -7.09 -4.11
N GLY A 67 -5.27 -6.27 -4.75
CA GLY A 67 -6.70 -6.19 -4.51
C GLY A 67 -7.51 -7.35 -5.08
N ARG A 68 -6.95 -8.11 -6.03
CA ARG A 68 -7.63 -9.26 -6.67
C ARG A 68 -7.89 -10.44 -5.73
N ASP A 69 -7.08 -10.52 -4.69
CA ASP A 69 -6.93 -11.70 -3.83
C ASP A 69 -7.53 -11.51 -2.43
N VAL A 70 -8.30 -10.43 -2.23
CA VAL A 70 -8.89 -10.01 -0.95
C VAL A 70 -10.33 -9.55 -1.15
N ALA A 71 -11.10 -9.39 -0.07
CA ALA A 71 -12.44 -8.85 -0.15
C ALA A 71 -12.49 -7.48 -0.91
N PRO A 72 -13.52 -7.25 -1.75
CA PRO A 72 -13.64 -6.00 -2.52
C PRO A 72 -13.62 -4.73 -1.66
N SER A 73 -14.16 -4.80 -0.44
CA SER A 73 -14.14 -3.69 0.53
C SER A 73 -12.73 -3.36 1.02
N VAL A 74 -11.85 -4.37 1.14
CA VAL A 74 -10.44 -4.19 1.50
C VAL A 74 -9.67 -3.62 0.32
N ALA A 75 -9.89 -4.14 -0.90
CA ALA A 75 -9.27 -3.61 -2.10
C ALA A 75 -9.64 -2.14 -2.34
N GLN A 76 -10.91 -1.77 -2.13
CA GLN A 76 -11.38 -0.39 -2.26
C GLN A 76 -10.78 0.53 -1.21
N ALA A 77 -10.78 0.12 0.07
CA ALA A 77 -10.18 0.92 1.14
C ALA A 77 -8.65 1.06 0.97
N GLY A 78 -7.96 0.02 0.49
CA GLY A 78 -6.52 0.07 0.20
C GLY A 78 -6.18 1.06 -0.91
N ARG A 79 -7.01 1.13 -1.97
CA ARG A 79 -6.87 2.14 -3.02
C ARG A 79 -7.15 3.56 -2.50
N ALA A 80 -8.17 3.73 -1.66
CA ALA A 80 -8.48 5.02 -1.06
C ALA A 80 -7.32 5.54 -0.18
N TRP A 81 -6.72 4.67 0.64
CA TRP A 81 -5.55 5.00 1.46
C TRP A 81 -4.37 5.54 0.63
N ILE A 82 -4.13 4.95 -0.54
CA ILE A 82 -3.07 5.38 -1.45
C ILE A 82 -3.34 6.77 -2.02
N MET A 83 -4.61 7.08 -2.32
CA MET A 83 -4.99 8.41 -2.81
C MET A 83 -4.99 9.48 -1.70
N GLU A 84 -5.29 9.12 -0.45
CA GLU A 84 -5.30 10.04 0.70
C GLU A 84 -3.91 10.28 1.32
N SER A 85 -2.93 9.41 1.06
CA SER A 85 -1.58 9.51 1.64
C SER A 85 -0.59 10.33 0.79
N ASN A 86 -1.05 10.88 -0.34
CA ASN A 86 -0.29 11.70 -1.29
C ASN A 86 -0.85 13.12 -1.34
#